data_AF-A0A955J3V9-F1
#
_entry.id   AF-A0A955J3V9-F1
#
_cell.length_a   1.000
_cell.length_b   1.000
_cell.length_c   1.000
_cell.angle_alpha   90.00
_cell.angle_beta   90.00
_cell.angle_gamma   90.00
#
_symmetry.space_group_name_H-M   'P 1'
#
loop_
_entity.id
_entity.type
_entity.pdbx_description
1 polymer ?
#
loop_
_entity_poly.entity_id
_entity_poly.type
_entity_poly.pdbx_seq_one_letter_code
_entity_poly.pdbx_strand_id
1 'polypeptide(L)'
;MSAGEHQQESHDVDATPSSTLPAATDAPPPPPLNVDIALEFTDRVNFAMQQNGVALVEAVAVTNRAGDPLTDLAVDMRLDNDECEPWQGRIDRIEPGTTYTLPGTGLTLSARQMATRTEAERTALEVTVASAARQTRRRFDVDLLAFDQWPGVGHYPELTAAFITPNHPRIAEFLAAARTALGASTGQDALDGYQSGSRRRAAAIAEACYNALATRQIGYINPPASFEKQGQRVRLVDRVVREGFGTCLDLTLLLAAMWEQAGLHPVILLPEGHAMPAVWTHEAHLPEPAIDEAARIRNLVELGELVPMEATLVTQAGTDFAAAVAAAQKRLTTPGSGFCAIDVRTCRKRGVRPLPLRDDGEATAVDLTRVETAPAPAGTSLDPVALAERAEAGEPAAPTSTQREAEVTGDERIRRWQTRLLDLSLRNRLLNFRATKKTLALSVPDAAALEDRLSEGGEFSLLPRPALADESSPRDLAVMTERMQEDALRSFLVEEMRAGRLHGELGAEEHERRLVEIFRHARTSLEETGANTLYLA
;
A
#
# COMPACT_ATOMS: atom_id res chain seq x y z
N MET A 1 -38.18 -60.21 -79.85
CA MET A 1 -37.64 -59.38 -80.94
C MET A 1 -36.54 -58.51 -80.35
N SER A 2 -35.39 -58.48 -81.03
CA SER A 2 -34.17 -57.65 -80.91
C SER A 2 -34.13 -56.56 -79.84
N ALA A 3 -33.14 -56.56 -78.93
CA ALA A 3 -31.72 -56.16 -79.07
C ALA A 3 -31.50 -54.69 -78.65
N GLY A 4 -30.47 -54.46 -77.83
CA GLY A 4 -30.03 -53.14 -77.41
C GLY A 4 -29.07 -53.20 -76.22
N GLU A 5 -27.81 -53.55 -76.47
CA GLU A 5 -26.68 -53.28 -75.58
C GLU A 5 -26.46 -51.77 -75.45
N HIS A 6 -26.21 -51.26 -74.24
CA HIS A 6 -25.41 -50.05 -74.06
C HIS A 6 -24.45 -50.20 -72.87
N GLN A 7 -23.18 -50.04 -73.21
CA GLN A 7 -22.00 -50.13 -72.39
C GLN A 7 -21.80 -48.89 -71.52
N GLN A 8 -21.05 -49.17 -70.48
CA GLN A 8 -20.46 -48.34 -69.43
C GLN A 8 -19.49 -47.29 -70.01
N GLU A 9 -19.72 -46.02 -69.70
CA GLU A 9 -18.70 -44.96 -69.80
C GLU A 9 -18.50 -44.30 -68.44
N SER A 10 -17.26 -44.42 -67.96
CA SER A 10 -16.69 -43.80 -66.78
C SER A 10 -16.36 -42.34 -67.06
N HIS A 11 -16.97 -41.41 -66.31
CA HIS A 11 -16.54 -40.02 -66.30
C HIS A 11 -15.41 -39.83 -65.27
N ASP A 12 -14.19 -39.71 -65.78
CA ASP A 12 -13.05 -39.08 -65.12
C ASP A 12 -13.38 -37.60 -64.85
N VAL A 13 -13.28 -37.18 -63.59
CA VAL A 13 -13.29 -35.76 -63.21
C VAL A 13 -11.88 -35.38 -62.80
N ASP A 14 -11.32 -34.55 -63.67
CA ASP A 14 -10.09 -33.77 -63.65
C ASP A 14 -9.51 -33.47 -62.26
N ALA A 15 -8.30 -33.98 -62.02
CA ALA A 15 -7.50 -33.70 -60.83
C ALA A 15 -6.66 -32.43 -61.05
N THR A 16 -7.19 -31.28 -60.61
CA THR A 16 -6.41 -30.05 -60.43
C THR A 16 -5.31 -30.27 -59.37
N PRO A 17 -4.05 -29.88 -59.63
CA PRO A 17 -2.97 -30.08 -58.67
C PRO A 17 -3.13 -29.11 -57.49
N SER A 18 -3.15 -29.66 -56.28
CA SER A 18 -3.05 -28.92 -55.02
C SER A 18 -1.84 -27.99 -55.05
N SER A 19 -2.10 -26.68 -54.97
CA SER A 19 -1.09 -25.65 -54.70
C SER A 19 -0.60 -25.82 -53.26
N THR A 20 0.47 -26.57 -53.09
CA THR A 20 1.22 -26.68 -51.84
C THR A 20 1.77 -25.30 -51.48
N LEU A 21 1.25 -24.70 -50.40
CA LEU A 21 1.91 -23.58 -49.73
C LEU A 21 3.35 -24.01 -49.41
N PRO A 22 4.39 -23.20 -49.70
CA PRO A 22 5.75 -23.56 -49.36
C PRO A 22 5.84 -23.66 -47.84
N ALA A 23 6.28 -24.82 -47.36
CA ALA A 23 6.67 -25.02 -45.97
C ALA A 23 7.66 -23.92 -45.60
N ALA A 24 7.37 -23.18 -44.53
CA ALA A 24 8.29 -22.24 -43.92
C ALA A 24 9.63 -22.95 -43.76
N THR A 25 10.63 -22.47 -44.49
CA THR A 25 11.97 -23.06 -44.51
C THR A 25 12.54 -22.84 -43.12
N ASP A 26 12.67 -23.91 -42.33
CA ASP A 26 13.25 -23.89 -41.00
C ASP A 26 14.75 -23.61 -41.13
N ALA A 27 15.09 -22.33 -41.24
CA ALA A 27 16.46 -21.86 -41.32
C ALA A 27 17.19 -22.26 -40.02
N PRO A 28 18.46 -22.72 -40.09
CA PRO A 28 19.20 -23.07 -38.89
C PRO A 28 19.25 -21.88 -37.92
N PRO A 29 19.10 -22.10 -36.60
CA PRO A 29 19.09 -21.01 -35.64
C PRO A 29 20.40 -20.22 -35.77
N PRO A 30 20.33 -18.88 -35.79
CA PRO A 30 21.52 -18.06 -35.94
C PRO A 30 22.53 -18.35 -34.83
N PRO A 31 23.84 -18.27 -35.13
CA PRO A 31 24.90 -18.54 -34.16
C PRO A 31 24.74 -17.72 -32.87
N PRO A 32 25.11 -18.30 -31.70
CA PRO A 32 24.91 -17.63 -30.42
C PRO A 32 25.76 -16.36 -30.32
N LEU A 33 25.16 -15.30 -29.80
CA LEU A 33 25.85 -14.07 -29.42
C LEU A 33 26.35 -14.21 -27.98
N ASN A 34 27.64 -13.98 -27.69
CA ASN A 34 28.17 -14.16 -26.35
C ASN A 34 27.83 -12.99 -25.42
N VAL A 35 26.57 -12.96 -24.97
CA VAL A 35 26.02 -12.00 -24.02
C VAL A 35 25.27 -12.73 -22.92
N ASP A 36 25.21 -12.09 -21.76
CA ASP A 36 24.38 -12.48 -20.63
C ASP A 36 23.23 -11.47 -20.49
N ILE A 37 22.02 -11.95 -20.26
CA ILE A 37 20.80 -11.14 -20.24
C ILE A 37 20.14 -11.33 -18.87
N ALA A 38 19.91 -10.23 -18.17
CA ALA A 38 19.15 -10.19 -16.92
C ALA A 38 17.97 -9.21 -17.05
N LEU A 39 16.87 -9.51 -16.35
CA LEU A 39 15.69 -8.66 -16.27
C LEU A 39 15.41 -8.26 -14.83
N GLU A 40 15.04 -7.00 -14.66
CA GLU A 40 14.35 -6.49 -13.47
C GLU A 40 12.87 -6.42 -13.84
N PHE A 41 12.09 -7.41 -13.36
CA PHE A 41 10.70 -7.61 -13.78
C PHE A 41 9.85 -8.15 -12.63
N THR A 42 8.54 -8.05 -12.79
CA THR A 42 7.59 -8.66 -11.88
C THR A 42 7.21 -10.06 -12.37
N ASP A 43 7.53 -11.08 -11.58
CA ASP A 43 7.26 -12.49 -11.89
C ASP A 43 5.78 -12.90 -11.73
N ARG A 44 4.97 -12.08 -11.06
CA ARG A 44 3.53 -12.28 -10.88
C ARG A 44 2.76 -10.98 -11.05
N VAL A 45 1.83 -10.94 -11.99
CA VAL A 45 1.06 -9.71 -12.27
C VAL A 45 -0.44 -9.99 -12.23
N ASN A 46 -1.19 -9.14 -11.52
CA ASN A 46 -2.64 -9.16 -11.50
C ASN A 46 -3.23 -7.82 -11.99
N PHE A 47 -4.57 -7.75 -12.05
CA PHE A 47 -5.25 -6.53 -12.45
C PHE A 47 -4.96 -5.35 -11.52
N ALA A 48 -4.91 -5.57 -10.20
CA ALA A 48 -4.62 -4.52 -9.22
C ALA A 48 -3.25 -3.86 -9.47
N MET A 49 -2.23 -4.65 -9.82
CA MET A 49 -0.89 -4.15 -10.16
C MET A 49 -0.90 -3.32 -11.44
N GLN A 50 -1.57 -3.83 -12.49
CA GLN A 50 -1.72 -3.12 -13.76
C GLN A 50 -2.47 -1.79 -13.59
N GLN A 51 -3.56 -1.77 -12.82
CA GLN A 51 -4.37 -0.58 -12.60
C GLN A 51 -3.64 0.49 -11.78
N ASN A 52 -2.71 0.07 -10.91
CA ASN A 52 -1.93 0.96 -10.05
C ASN A 52 -0.51 1.23 -10.59
N GLY A 53 -0.30 1.02 -11.90
CA GLY A 53 0.91 1.48 -12.60
C GLY A 53 2.17 0.66 -12.32
N VAL A 54 2.06 -0.58 -11.85
CA VAL A 54 3.23 -1.47 -11.70
C VAL A 54 3.71 -1.92 -13.08
N ALA A 55 4.98 -1.64 -13.39
CA ALA A 55 5.60 -2.06 -14.63
C ALA A 55 5.84 -3.58 -14.63
N LEU A 56 5.53 -4.23 -15.75
CA LEU A 56 5.85 -5.65 -15.94
C LEU A 56 7.37 -5.86 -16.00
N VAL A 57 8.09 -4.98 -16.70
CA VAL A 57 9.56 -4.95 -16.78
C VAL A 57 10.05 -3.54 -16.46
N GLU A 58 10.92 -3.42 -15.47
CA GLU A 58 11.56 -2.16 -15.08
C GLU A 58 12.81 -1.92 -15.94
N ALA A 59 13.63 -2.95 -16.12
CA ALA A 59 14.86 -2.85 -16.89
C ALA A 59 15.32 -4.18 -17.51
N VAL A 60 16.05 -4.07 -18.61
CA VAL A 60 16.80 -5.17 -19.23
C VAL A 60 18.29 -4.84 -19.24
N ALA A 61 19.08 -5.71 -18.62
CA ALA A 61 20.52 -5.59 -18.51
C ALA A 61 21.20 -6.61 -19.45
N VAL A 62 22.03 -6.10 -20.35
CA VAL A 62 22.80 -6.89 -21.32
C VAL A 62 24.28 -6.76 -20.99
N THR A 63 24.93 -7.88 -20.68
CA THR A 63 26.35 -7.92 -20.35
C THR A 63 27.14 -8.56 -21.48
N ASN A 64 28.14 -7.85 -22.01
CA ASN A 64 29.02 -8.39 -23.05
C ASN A 64 30.01 -9.40 -22.43
N ARG A 65 29.91 -10.67 -22.84
CA ARG A 65 30.82 -11.76 -22.41
C ARG A 65 31.83 -12.15 -23.49
N ALA A 66 31.81 -11.48 -24.65
CA ALA A 66 32.80 -11.65 -25.70
C ALA A 66 34.12 -10.94 -25.33
N GLY A 67 35.20 -11.31 -26.03
CA GLY A 67 36.50 -10.64 -25.91
C GLY A 67 36.60 -9.30 -26.67
N ASP A 68 35.63 -9.03 -27.55
CA ASP A 68 35.60 -7.84 -28.42
C ASP A 68 34.36 -6.98 -28.13
N PRO A 69 34.40 -5.66 -28.42
CA PRO A 69 33.24 -4.79 -28.31
C PRO A 69 32.09 -5.26 -29.21
N LEU A 70 30.88 -5.28 -28.66
CA LEU A 70 29.66 -5.54 -29.43
C LEU A 70 29.02 -4.21 -29.81
N THR A 71 28.57 -4.10 -31.06
CA THR A 71 27.95 -2.88 -31.60
C THR A 71 26.65 -3.21 -32.33
N ASP A 72 25.76 -2.22 -32.40
CA ASP A 72 24.47 -2.31 -33.09
C ASP A 72 23.67 -3.55 -32.67
N LEU A 73 23.33 -3.59 -31.38
CA LEU A 73 22.54 -4.66 -30.79
C LEU A 73 21.07 -4.25 -30.81
N ALA A 74 20.23 -5.09 -31.42
CA ALA A 74 18.78 -5.04 -31.26
C ALA A 74 18.37 -5.88 -30.05
N VAL A 75 17.51 -5.32 -29.20
CA VAL A 75 16.93 -6.02 -28.05
C VAL A 75 15.42 -6.05 -28.24
N ASP A 76 14.87 -7.24 -28.41
CA ASP A 76 13.43 -7.46 -28.53
C ASP A 76 12.92 -8.19 -27.30
N MET A 77 11.84 -7.70 -26.70
CA MET A 77 11.14 -8.36 -25.61
C MET A 77 9.70 -8.64 -26.00
N ARG A 78 9.24 -9.87 -25.79
CA ARG A 78 7.84 -10.27 -26.04
C ARG A 78 7.33 -11.15 -24.91
N LEU A 79 6.02 -11.12 -24.69
CA LEU A 79 5.34 -12.08 -23.84
C LEU A 79 4.85 -13.22 -24.71
N ASP A 80 5.12 -14.47 -24.32
CA ASP A 80 4.88 -15.67 -25.12
C ASP A 80 3.42 -15.88 -25.57
N ASN A 81 2.46 -15.31 -24.84
CA ASN A 81 1.04 -15.41 -25.14
C ASN A 81 0.49 -14.20 -25.92
N ASP A 82 1.37 -13.31 -26.38
CA ASP A 82 1.05 -12.14 -27.21
C ASP A 82 0.02 -11.17 -26.59
N GLU A 83 -0.12 -11.14 -25.24
CA GLU A 83 -1.04 -10.20 -24.55
C GLU A 83 -0.51 -8.77 -24.43
N CYS A 84 0.73 -8.52 -24.84
CA CYS A 84 1.31 -7.19 -24.93
C CYS A 84 2.01 -7.00 -26.27
N GLU A 85 2.00 -5.77 -26.77
CA GLU A 85 2.83 -5.35 -27.91
C GLU A 85 4.31 -5.64 -27.60
N PRO A 86 5.07 -6.22 -28.54
CA PRO A 86 6.50 -6.43 -28.37
C PRO A 86 7.22 -5.11 -28.10
N TRP A 87 8.18 -5.13 -27.18
CA TRP A 87 9.04 -3.99 -26.90
C TRP A 87 10.36 -4.13 -27.67
N GLN A 88 10.87 -3.02 -28.18
CA GLN A 88 12.12 -2.97 -28.92
C GLN A 88 13.04 -1.89 -28.35
N GLY A 89 14.31 -2.25 -28.19
CA GLY A 89 15.39 -1.37 -27.77
C GLY A 89 16.63 -1.56 -28.64
N ARG A 90 17.51 -0.57 -28.62
CA ARG A 90 18.78 -0.63 -29.35
C ARG A 90 19.93 -0.24 -28.42
N ILE A 91 21.04 -0.94 -28.55
CA ILE A 91 22.30 -0.61 -27.85
C ILE A 91 23.38 -0.39 -28.90
N ASP A 92 23.91 0.82 -28.95
CA ASP A 92 24.90 1.19 -29.97
C ASP A 92 26.22 0.44 -29.77
N ARG A 93 26.67 0.31 -28.51
CA ARG A 93 27.95 -0.32 -28.16
C ARG A 93 28.03 -0.80 -26.71
N ILE A 94 28.61 -1.98 -26.49
CA ILE A 94 28.95 -2.53 -25.16
C ILE A 94 30.39 -3.05 -25.19
N GLU A 95 31.24 -2.56 -24.27
CA GLU A 95 32.63 -3.00 -24.13
C GLU A 95 32.74 -4.40 -23.48
N PRO A 96 33.79 -5.18 -23.76
CA PRO A 96 34.01 -6.49 -23.13
C PRO A 96 33.90 -6.43 -21.60
N GLY A 97 33.09 -7.32 -21.02
CA GLY A 97 32.90 -7.42 -19.57
C GLY A 97 32.02 -6.33 -18.94
N THR A 98 31.44 -5.43 -19.73
CA THR A 98 30.55 -4.36 -19.23
C THR A 98 29.07 -4.69 -19.45
N THR A 99 28.21 -4.06 -18.64
CA THR A 99 26.75 -4.19 -18.70
C THR A 99 26.12 -2.88 -19.17
N TYR A 100 25.17 -2.98 -20.10
CA TYR A 100 24.33 -1.87 -20.52
C TYR A 100 22.89 -2.17 -20.12
N THR A 101 22.22 -1.18 -19.51
CA THR A 101 20.84 -1.31 -19.04
C THR A 101 19.92 -0.42 -19.87
N LEU A 102 18.84 -1.01 -20.40
CA LEU A 102 17.76 -0.29 -21.06
C LEU A 102 16.52 -0.29 -20.13
N PRO A 103 15.75 0.81 -20.07
CA PRO A 103 14.48 0.83 -19.37
C PRO A 103 13.47 -0.10 -20.08
N GLY A 104 12.78 -0.96 -19.33
CA GLY A 104 11.76 -1.87 -19.84
C GLY A 104 10.38 -1.23 -20.07
N THR A 105 10.31 0.10 -19.94
CA THR A 105 9.07 0.87 -20.08
C THR A 105 8.48 0.69 -21.48
N GLY A 106 7.21 0.28 -21.55
CA GLY A 106 6.46 0.10 -22.81
C GLY A 106 5.80 -1.26 -22.91
N LEU A 107 6.33 -2.29 -22.25
CA LEU A 107 5.71 -3.61 -22.20
C LEU A 107 4.50 -3.60 -21.24
N THR A 108 3.31 -3.31 -21.77
CA THR A 108 2.11 -3.04 -20.97
C THR A 108 1.03 -4.08 -21.23
N LEU A 109 0.52 -4.69 -20.14
CA LEU A 109 -0.64 -5.58 -20.20
C LEU A 109 -1.94 -4.79 -20.31
N SER A 110 -2.87 -5.29 -21.12
CA SER A 110 -4.19 -4.68 -21.29
C SER A 110 -5.02 -4.82 -20.01
N ALA A 111 -5.43 -3.68 -19.43
CA ALA A 111 -6.39 -3.61 -18.33
C ALA A 111 -7.66 -4.45 -18.63
N ARG A 112 -8.13 -4.42 -19.88
CA ARG A 112 -9.34 -5.13 -20.30
C ARG A 112 -9.17 -6.65 -20.24
N GLN A 113 -8.05 -7.16 -20.74
CA GLN A 113 -7.76 -8.60 -20.71
C GLN A 113 -7.57 -9.07 -19.27
N MET A 114 -6.77 -8.33 -18.50
CA MET A 114 -6.54 -8.61 -17.07
C MET A 114 -7.84 -8.61 -16.25
N ALA A 115 -8.78 -7.70 -16.55
CA ALA A 115 -10.08 -7.65 -15.88
C ALA A 115 -10.95 -8.89 -16.15
N THR A 116 -10.84 -9.47 -17.35
CA THR A 116 -11.62 -10.65 -17.74
C THR A 116 -11.00 -11.97 -17.31
N ARG A 117 -9.74 -11.97 -16.86
CA ARG A 117 -9.00 -13.18 -16.49
C ARG A 117 -9.61 -13.87 -15.27
N THR A 118 -10.07 -15.10 -15.46
CA THR A 118 -10.74 -15.90 -14.42
C THR A 118 -9.79 -16.85 -13.68
N GLU A 119 -8.73 -17.31 -14.34
CA GLU A 119 -7.74 -18.25 -13.82
C GLU A 119 -6.33 -17.73 -14.05
N ALA A 120 -5.40 -18.17 -13.19
CA ALA A 120 -3.99 -17.86 -13.37
C ALA A 120 -3.42 -18.62 -14.57
N GLU A 121 -2.54 -17.96 -15.30
CA GLU A 121 -1.88 -18.50 -16.48
C GLU A 121 -0.38 -18.28 -16.35
N ARG A 122 0.40 -19.36 -16.53
CA ARG A 122 1.85 -19.26 -16.63
C ARG A 122 2.24 -18.96 -18.06
N THR A 123 2.98 -17.88 -18.24
CA THR A 123 3.59 -17.46 -19.51
C THR A 123 5.07 -17.18 -19.28
N ALA A 124 5.77 -16.63 -20.27
CA ALA A 124 7.13 -16.16 -20.09
C ALA A 124 7.41 -14.89 -20.89
N LEU A 125 8.26 -14.06 -20.32
CA LEU A 125 8.96 -12.98 -21.00
C LEU A 125 10.15 -13.54 -21.74
N GLU A 126 10.22 -13.20 -23.01
CA GLU A 126 11.26 -13.63 -23.88
C GLU A 126 12.06 -12.44 -24.38
N VAL A 127 13.35 -12.46 -24.07
CA VAL A 127 14.29 -11.42 -24.47
C VAL A 127 15.23 -12.00 -25.51
N THR A 128 15.28 -11.36 -26.67
CA THR A 128 16.23 -11.68 -27.74
C THR A 128 17.18 -10.51 -27.93
N VAL A 129 18.48 -10.76 -27.83
CA VAL A 129 19.52 -9.81 -28.18
C VAL A 129 20.19 -10.28 -29.46
N ALA A 130 20.10 -9.48 -30.52
CA ALA A 130 20.64 -9.81 -31.84
C ALA A 130 21.65 -8.76 -32.31
N SER A 131 22.68 -9.20 -33.02
CA SER A 131 23.61 -8.34 -33.76
C SER A 131 24.08 -9.06 -35.03
N ALA A 132 23.93 -8.41 -36.18
CA ALA A 132 24.14 -8.98 -37.49
C ALA A 132 23.41 -10.34 -37.64
N ALA A 133 24.14 -11.44 -37.87
CA ALA A 133 23.59 -12.80 -38.00
C ALA A 133 23.69 -13.63 -36.71
N ARG A 134 24.00 -13.03 -35.56
CA ARG A 134 24.10 -13.71 -34.26
C ARG A 134 23.00 -13.26 -33.32
N GLN A 135 22.48 -14.18 -32.49
CA GLN A 135 21.52 -13.81 -31.46
C GLN A 135 21.68 -14.66 -30.19
N THR A 136 21.19 -14.15 -29.08
CA THR A 136 20.99 -14.91 -27.84
C THR A 136 19.62 -14.62 -27.28
N ARG A 137 18.94 -15.67 -26.84
CA ARG A 137 17.57 -15.62 -26.32
C ARG A 137 17.56 -16.11 -24.88
N ARG A 138 16.82 -15.41 -24.02
CA ARG A 138 16.55 -15.80 -22.64
C ARG A 138 15.07 -15.72 -22.36
N ARG A 139 14.60 -16.63 -21.51
CA ARG A 139 13.21 -16.80 -21.11
C ARG A 139 13.11 -16.61 -19.60
N PHE A 140 12.13 -15.84 -19.16
CA PHE A 140 11.85 -15.53 -17.76
C PHE A 140 10.38 -15.82 -17.49
N ASP A 141 10.09 -16.73 -16.56
CA ASP A 141 8.71 -17.15 -16.29
C ASP A 141 7.92 -16.03 -15.59
N VAL A 142 6.67 -15.86 -16.01
CA VAL A 142 5.72 -14.88 -15.43
C VAL A 142 4.37 -15.56 -15.22
N ASP A 143 3.79 -15.41 -14.03
CA ASP A 143 2.42 -15.83 -13.77
C ASP A 143 1.47 -14.61 -13.91
N LEU A 144 0.56 -14.68 -14.88
CA LEU A 144 -0.56 -13.74 -15.01
C LEU A 144 -1.70 -14.23 -14.13
N LEU A 145 -1.95 -13.55 -13.02
CA LEU A 145 -2.91 -13.98 -12.01
C LEU A 145 -4.35 -13.62 -12.38
N ALA A 146 -5.32 -14.35 -11.81
CA ALA A 146 -6.73 -14.02 -11.95
C ALA A 146 -7.07 -12.64 -11.36
N PHE A 147 -8.17 -12.03 -11.82
CA PHE A 147 -8.63 -10.73 -11.35
C PHE A 147 -8.76 -10.64 -9.82
N ASP A 148 -9.33 -11.67 -9.20
CA ASP A 148 -9.57 -11.78 -7.77
C ASP A 148 -8.42 -12.48 -7.02
N GLN A 149 -7.24 -12.60 -7.62
CA GLN A 149 -6.09 -13.25 -6.99
C GLN A 149 -5.12 -12.21 -6.40
N TRP A 150 -4.96 -12.28 -5.08
CA TRP A 150 -3.97 -11.50 -4.35
C TRP A 150 -2.60 -12.18 -4.48
N PRO A 151 -1.51 -11.44 -4.82
CA PRO A 151 -0.21 -12.02 -5.14
C PRO A 151 0.66 -12.36 -3.92
N GLY A 152 0.23 -11.97 -2.71
CA GLY A 152 0.99 -12.11 -1.47
C GLY A 152 1.75 -10.85 -1.09
N VAL A 153 2.20 -10.80 0.17
CA VAL A 153 2.90 -9.65 0.79
C VAL A 153 4.26 -9.34 0.15
N GLY A 154 4.88 -10.33 -0.51
CA GLY A 154 6.16 -10.16 -1.21
C GLY A 154 6.07 -9.40 -2.53
N HIS A 155 4.86 -9.16 -3.06
CA HIS A 155 4.64 -8.53 -4.36
C HIS A 155 3.78 -7.27 -4.19
N TYR A 156 4.41 -6.17 -3.76
CA TYR A 156 3.77 -4.88 -3.48
C TYR A 156 2.67 -4.96 -2.41
N PRO A 157 3.03 -5.05 -1.11
CA PRO A 157 2.07 -5.25 -0.02
C PRO A 157 0.98 -4.18 0.02
N GLU A 158 1.29 -2.93 -0.35
CA GLU A 158 0.33 -1.82 -0.39
C GLU A 158 -0.85 -2.07 -1.36
N LEU A 159 -0.67 -2.91 -2.39
CA LEU A 159 -1.73 -3.23 -3.34
C LEU A 159 -2.78 -4.18 -2.78
N THR A 160 -2.56 -4.74 -1.58
CA THR A 160 -3.61 -5.41 -0.81
C THR A 160 -4.81 -4.47 -0.59
N ALA A 161 -4.56 -3.16 -0.44
CA ALA A 161 -5.63 -2.18 -0.29
C ALA A 161 -6.53 -2.06 -1.54
N ALA A 162 -6.08 -2.49 -2.72
CA ALA A 162 -6.93 -2.53 -3.91
C ALA A 162 -8.10 -3.52 -3.76
N PHE A 163 -7.91 -4.60 -2.98
CA PHE A 163 -8.96 -5.59 -2.71
C PHE A 163 -10.00 -5.13 -1.68
N ILE A 164 -9.81 -3.95 -1.09
CA ILE A 164 -10.77 -3.30 -0.20
C ILE A 164 -11.67 -2.41 -1.07
N THR A 165 -12.93 -2.82 -1.24
CA THR A 165 -13.89 -2.17 -2.14
C THR A 165 -15.02 -1.50 -1.35
N PRO A 166 -14.80 -0.31 -0.75
CA PRO A 166 -15.75 0.34 0.16
C PRO A 166 -17.06 0.78 -0.53
N ASN A 167 -16.97 1.14 -1.82
CA ASN A 167 -18.12 1.59 -2.62
C ASN A 167 -18.96 0.45 -3.21
N HIS A 168 -18.70 -0.81 -2.84
CA HIS A 168 -19.49 -1.94 -3.32
C HIS A 168 -20.93 -1.89 -2.77
N PRO A 169 -22.00 -2.07 -3.57
CA PRO A 169 -23.39 -1.89 -3.12
C PRO A 169 -23.76 -2.69 -1.87
N ARG A 170 -23.25 -3.92 -1.76
CA ARG A 170 -23.45 -4.78 -0.57
C ARG A 170 -22.85 -4.19 0.72
N ILE A 171 -21.82 -3.35 0.64
CA ILE A 171 -21.29 -2.65 1.83
C ILE A 171 -22.34 -1.74 2.44
N ALA A 172 -23.12 -1.03 1.61
CA ALA A 172 -24.20 -0.19 2.09
C ALA A 172 -25.27 -0.97 2.87
N GLU A 173 -25.54 -2.23 2.49
CA GLU A 173 -26.46 -3.11 3.23
C GLU A 173 -25.93 -3.48 4.61
N PHE A 174 -24.65 -3.81 4.72
CA PHE A 174 -24.03 -4.07 6.02
C PHE A 174 -23.99 -2.82 6.89
N LEU A 175 -23.73 -1.65 6.31
CA LEU A 175 -23.74 -0.38 7.03
C LEU A 175 -25.14 -0.01 7.53
N ALA A 176 -26.21 -0.34 6.81
CA ALA A 176 -27.58 -0.15 7.30
C ALA A 176 -27.86 -0.98 8.57
N ALA A 177 -27.40 -2.23 8.61
CA ALA A 177 -27.48 -3.07 9.80
C ALA A 177 -26.61 -2.53 10.93
N ALA A 178 -25.39 -2.07 10.63
CA ALA A 178 -24.48 -1.47 11.61
C ALA A 178 -25.08 -0.21 12.23
N ARG A 179 -25.69 0.68 11.45
CA ARG A 179 -26.41 1.86 11.96
C ARG A 179 -27.51 1.52 12.93
N THR A 180 -28.28 0.48 12.62
CA THR A 180 -29.36 -0.01 13.48
C THR A 180 -28.80 -0.51 14.82
N ALA A 181 -27.73 -1.31 14.79
CA ALA A 181 -27.06 -1.79 16.01
C ALA A 181 -26.45 -0.64 16.83
N LEU A 182 -25.80 0.32 16.16
CA LEU A 182 -25.18 1.49 16.78
C LEU A 182 -26.21 2.40 17.46
N GLY A 183 -27.34 2.64 16.81
CA GLY A 183 -28.45 3.41 17.36
C GLY A 183 -29.05 2.74 18.61
N ALA A 184 -29.20 1.41 18.59
CA ALA A 184 -29.71 0.66 19.73
C ALA A 184 -28.76 0.69 20.95
N SER A 185 -27.44 0.68 20.74
CA SER A 185 -26.44 0.65 21.83
C SER A 185 -26.02 2.03 22.33
N THR A 186 -26.00 3.05 21.46
CA THR A 186 -25.47 4.39 21.79
C THR A 186 -26.51 5.50 21.79
N GLY A 187 -27.71 5.25 21.24
CA GLY A 187 -28.72 6.29 20.98
C GLY A 187 -28.43 7.18 19.77
N GLN A 188 -27.33 6.94 19.03
CA GLN A 188 -26.93 7.72 17.85
C GLN A 188 -26.55 6.79 16.69
N ASP A 189 -27.31 6.83 15.60
CA ASP A 189 -27.19 5.90 14.46
C ASP A 189 -26.30 6.42 13.31
N ALA A 190 -25.71 7.61 13.44
CA ALA A 190 -24.85 8.21 12.41
C ALA A 190 -23.51 7.47 12.27
N LEU A 191 -23.06 7.21 11.05
CA LEU A 191 -21.69 6.72 10.80
C LEU A 191 -20.82 7.92 10.44
N ASP A 192 -20.39 8.67 11.45
CA ASP A 192 -19.72 9.96 11.34
C ASP A 192 -18.19 9.87 11.28
N GLY A 193 -17.63 8.65 11.16
CA GLY A 193 -16.19 8.41 11.15
C GLY A 193 -15.51 9.04 12.37
N TYR A 194 -14.62 10.00 12.11
CA TYR A 194 -13.87 10.73 13.15
C TYR A 194 -14.41 12.13 13.47
N GLN A 195 -15.55 12.55 12.90
CA GLN A 195 -16.05 13.93 13.01
C GLN A 195 -16.29 14.41 14.46
N SER A 196 -16.67 13.49 15.37
CA SER A 196 -16.86 13.81 16.78
C SER A 196 -15.56 13.99 17.58
N GLY A 197 -14.40 13.61 17.01
CA GLY A 197 -13.12 13.55 17.72
C GLY A 197 -13.06 12.49 18.83
N SER A 198 -14.13 11.71 19.04
CA SER A 198 -14.23 10.76 20.13
C SER A 198 -13.69 9.38 19.73
N ARG A 199 -12.61 8.94 20.40
CA ARG A 199 -12.09 7.58 20.25
C ARG A 199 -13.12 6.51 20.57
N ARG A 200 -13.96 6.76 21.57
CA ARG A 200 -15.10 5.92 21.93
C ARG A 200 -16.11 5.81 20.79
N ARG A 201 -16.38 6.91 20.07
CA ARG A 201 -17.32 6.88 18.94
C ARG A 201 -16.78 6.03 17.80
N ALA A 202 -15.51 6.21 17.44
CA ALA A 202 -14.86 5.40 16.40
C ALA A 202 -14.89 3.90 16.75
N ALA A 203 -14.57 3.53 18.00
CA ALA A 203 -14.65 2.14 18.46
C ALA A 203 -16.08 1.57 18.39
N ALA A 204 -17.10 2.36 18.78
CA ALA A 204 -18.50 1.93 18.71
C ALA A 204 -18.97 1.70 17.26
N ILE A 205 -18.54 2.54 16.31
CA ILE A 205 -18.81 2.34 14.88
C ILE A 205 -18.15 1.05 14.40
N ALA A 206 -16.90 0.82 14.78
CA ALA A 206 -16.16 -0.39 14.40
C ALA A 206 -16.83 -1.66 14.94
N GLU A 207 -17.27 -1.64 16.20
CA GLU A 207 -18.03 -2.71 16.85
C GLU A 207 -19.37 -2.96 16.16
N ALA A 208 -20.11 -1.90 15.81
CA ALA A 208 -21.38 -2.03 15.11
C ALA A 208 -21.22 -2.70 13.74
N CYS A 209 -20.12 -2.41 13.03
CA CYS A 209 -19.75 -3.07 11.77
C CYS A 209 -19.47 -4.57 11.98
N TYR A 210 -18.69 -4.91 13.01
CA TYR A 210 -18.43 -6.31 13.38
C TYR A 210 -19.72 -7.07 13.68
N ASN A 211 -20.59 -6.51 14.52
CA ASN A 211 -21.85 -7.13 14.91
C ASN A 211 -22.78 -7.33 13.70
N ALA A 212 -22.86 -6.34 12.80
CA ALA A 212 -23.64 -6.46 11.58
C ALA A 212 -23.15 -7.60 10.69
N LEU A 213 -21.83 -7.83 10.63
CA LEU A 213 -21.26 -8.95 9.87
C LEU A 213 -21.50 -10.29 10.56
N ALA A 214 -21.36 -10.36 11.89
CA ALA A 214 -21.59 -11.58 12.68
C ALA A 214 -23.04 -12.09 12.55
N THR A 215 -24.02 -11.20 12.38
CA THR A 215 -25.43 -11.61 12.16
C THR A 215 -25.69 -12.31 10.83
N ARG A 216 -24.73 -12.29 9.90
CA ARG A 216 -24.89 -12.84 8.54
C ARG A 216 -24.49 -14.32 8.44
N GLN A 217 -24.06 -14.93 9.54
CA GLN A 217 -23.76 -16.36 9.66
C GLN A 217 -22.80 -16.87 8.57
N ILE A 218 -21.76 -16.08 8.26
CA ILE A 218 -20.74 -16.47 7.28
C ILE A 218 -19.91 -17.62 7.88
N GLY A 219 -19.72 -18.70 7.11
CA GLY A 219 -18.87 -19.82 7.47
C GLY A 219 -17.40 -19.56 7.16
N TYR A 220 -16.50 -20.10 7.98
CA TYR A 220 -15.07 -20.03 7.72
C TYR A 220 -14.62 -21.14 6.75
N ILE A 221 -13.75 -20.79 5.79
CA ILE A 221 -13.05 -21.76 4.94
C ILE A 221 -11.54 -21.54 5.03
N ASN A 222 -10.79 -22.64 5.09
CA ASN A 222 -9.32 -22.56 5.22
C ASN A 222 -8.68 -21.99 3.95
N PRO A 223 -7.75 -21.02 4.08
CA PRO A 223 -6.88 -20.63 2.98
C PRO A 223 -5.83 -21.72 2.67
N PRO A 224 -5.13 -21.65 1.53
CA PRO A 224 -3.92 -22.44 1.29
C PRO A 224 -2.84 -22.16 2.35
N ALA A 225 -1.92 -23.11 2.55
CA ALA A 225 -0.77 -22.90 3.43
C ALA A 225 0.16 -21.81 2.85
N SER A 226 0.73 -20.96 3.73
CA SER A 226 1.64 -19.85 3.34
C SER A 226 1.01 -18.83 2.37
N PHE A 227 -0.31 -18.65 2.42
CA PHE A 227 -1.04 -17.74 1.53
C PHE A 227 -0.51 -16.30 1.63
N GLU A 228 -0.01 -15.89 2.80
CA GLU A 228 0.49 -14.54 3.03
C GLU A 228 1.68 -14.21 2.13
N LYS A 229 2.52 -15.20 1.80
CA LYS A 229 3.68 -15.03 0.91
C LYS A 229 3.35 -15.35 -0.55
N GLN A 230 2.62 -16.45 -0.76
CA GLN A 230 2.39 -16.99 -2.11
C GLN A 230 1.14 -16.41 -2.78
N GLY A 231 0.31 -15.67 -2.05
CA GLY A 231 -0.97 -15.18 -2.52
C GLY A 231 -2.08 -16.24 -2.43
N GLN A 232 -3.31 -15.80 -2.72
CA GLN A 232 -4.48 -16.69 -2.86
C GLN A 232 -5.59 -16.01 -3.66
N ARG A 233 -6.57 -16.81 -4.11
CA ARG A 233 -7.86 -16.28 -4.57
C ARG A 233 -8.57 -15.62 -3.39
N VAL A 234 -9.02 -14.39 -3.60
CA VAL A 234 -9.82 -13.62 -2.64
C VAL A 234 -11.27 -13.72 -3.06
N ARG A 235 -12.15 -14.07 -2.11
CA ARG A 235 -13.58 -13.90 -2.31
C ARG A 235 -13.91 -12.45 -2.06
N LEU A 236 -14.23 -11.72 -3.14
CA LEU A 236 -14.69 -10.34 -3.05
C LEU A 236 -16.07 -10.26 -2.38
N VAL A 237 -16.51 -9.05 -2.07
CA VAL A 237 -17.71 -8.76 -1.26
C VAL A 237 -18.95 -9.50 -1.78
N ASP A 238 -19.18 -9.50 -3.09
CA ASP A 238 -20.30 -10.18 -3.75
C ASP A 238 -20.28 -11.70 -3.49
N ARG A 239 -19.11 -12.33 -3.62
CA ARG A 239 -18.94 -13.77 -3.47
C ARG A 239 -19.07 -14.20 -2.01
N VAL A 240 -18.51 -13.45 -1.07
CA VAL A 240 -18.68 -13.72 0.38
C VAL A 240 -20.16 -13.65 0.78
N VAL A 241 -20.88 -12.64 0.29
CA VAL A 241 -22.33 -12.48 0.57
C VAL A 241 -23.16 -13.58 -0.07
N ARG A 242 -22.86 -13.94 -1.33
CA ARG A 242 -23.63 -14.93 -2.11
C ARG A 242 -23.40 -16.36 -1.63
N GLU A 243 -22.15 -16.72 -1.35
CA GLU A 243 -21.77 -18.09 -0.97
C GLU A 243 -21.85 -18.33 0.53
N GLY A 244 -21.74 -17.27 1.34
CA GLY A 244 -21.75 -17.38 2.80
C GLY A 244 -20.49 -18.00 3.37
N PHE A 245 -19.35 -17.94 2.66
CA PHE A 245 -18.05 -18.43 3.14
C PHE A 245 -16.93 -17.41 2.94
N GLY A 246 -15.96 -17.38 3.85
CA GLY A 246 -14.78 -16.53 3.75
C GLY A 246 -13.55 -17.10 4.47
N THR A 247 -12.36 -16.78 3.97
CA THR A 247 -11.08 -16.98 4.65
C THR A 247 -10.78 -15.82 5.61
N CYS A 248 -9.70 -15.91 6.40
CA CYS A 248 -9.27 -14.82 7.27
C CYS A 248 -8.99 -13.53 6.48
N LEU A 249 -8.42 -13.65 5.28
CA LEU A 249 -8.16 -12.51 4.40
C LEU A 249 -9.47 -11.93 3.84
N ASP A 250 -10.39 -12.76 3.34
CA ASP A 250 -11.67 -12.30 2.77
C ASP A 250 -12.46 -11.46 3.80
N LEU A 251 -12.57 -11.97 5.04
CA LEU A 251 -13.29 -11.32 6.13
C LEU A 251 -12.58 -10.05 6.61
N THR A 252 -11.25 -10.06 6.62
CA THR A 252 -10.41 -8.89 6.94
C THR A 252 -10.64 -7.76 5.94
N LEU A 253 -10.63 -8.07 4.64
CA LEU A 253 -10.85 -7.09 3.58
C LEU A 253 -12.29 -6.56 3.58
N LEU A 254 -13.27 -7.42 3.84
CA LEU A 254 -14.69 -7.03 3.95
C LEU A 254 -14.93 -6.06 5.12
N LEU A 255 -14.40 -6.36 6.31
CA LEU A 255 -14.50 -5.47 7.47
C LEU A 255 -13.78 -4.14 7.23
N ALA A 256 -12.58 -4.18 6.63
CA ALA A 256 -11.87 -2.97 6.26
C ALA A 256 -12.68 -2.11 5.27
N ALA A 257 -13.38 -2.72 4.31
CA ALA A 257 -14.24 -2.00 3.38
C ALA A 257 -15.44 -1.33 4.07
N MET A 258 -16.03 -2.00 5.06
CA MET A 258 -17.09 -1.40 5.90
C MET A 258 -16.56 -0.22 6.71
N TRP A 259 -15.40 -0.35 7.34
CA TRP A 259 -14.79 0.73 8.13
C TRP A 259 -14.36 1.91 7.28
N GLU A 260 -13.72 1.67 6.13
CA GLU A 260 -13.35 2.71 5.17
C GLU A 260 -14.59 3.48 4.69
N GLN A 261 -15.67 2.78 4.35
CA GLN A 261 -16.93 3.41 3.93
C GLN A 261 -17.66 4.15 5.08
N ALA A 262 -17.46 3.73 6.33
CA ALA A 262 -17.98 4.42 7.52
C ALA A 262 -17.12 5.64 7.93
N GLY A 263 -16.08 5.97 7.17
CA GLY A 263 -15.20 7.11 7.44
C GLY A 263 -14.12 6.83 8.49
N LEU A 264 -13.85 5.56 8.81
CA LEU A 264 -12.73 5.14 9.64
C LEU A 264 -11.53 4.76 8.77
N HIS A 265 -10.33 4.78 9.36
CA HIS A 265 -9.08 4.40 8.69
C HIS A 265 -8.69 2.97 9.10
N PRO A 266 -8.86 1.98 8.22
CA PRO A 266 -8.44 0.61 8.49
C PRO A 266 -6.95 0.38 8.23
N VAL A 267 -6.40 -0.61 8.92
CA VAL A 267 -5.06 -1.16 8.74
C VAL A 267 -5.19 -2.68 8.61
N ILE A 268 -4.55 -3.29 7.63
CA ILE A 268 -4.51 -4.75 7.46
C ILE A 268 -3.25 -5.27 8.14
N LEU A 269 -3.40 -6.18 9.10
CA LEU A 269 -2.29 -6.83 9.78
C LEU A 269 -2.15 -8.26 9.25
N LEU A 270 -0.95 -8.60 8.76
CA LEU A 270 -0.58 -9.87 8.17
C LEU A 270 0.55 -10.52 8.99
N PRO A 271 0.25 -11.09 10.18
CA PRO A 271 1.18 -12.01 10.83
C PRO A 271 1.30 -13.32 10.03
N GLU A 272 2.32 -14.12 10.33
CA GLU A 272 2.55 -15.41 9.66
C GLU A 272 1.30 -16.31 9.62
N GLY A 273 0.89 -16.70 8.41
CA GLY A 273 -0.23 -17.59 8.16
C GLY A 273 -1.61 -17.02 8.50
N HIS A 274 -1.76 -15.71 8.72
CA HIS A 274 -3.04 -15.13 9.12
C HIS A 274 -3.23 -13.67 8.67
N ALA A 275 -4.48 -13.22 8.62
CA ALA A 275 -4.84 -11.85 8.30
C ALA A 275 -5.88 -11.36 9.30
N MET A 276 -5.73 -10.13 9.78
CA MET A 276 -6.69 -9.49 10.68
C MET A 276 -6.76 -7.99 10.41
N PRO A 277 -7.95 -7.36 10.49
CA PRO A 277 -8.07 -5.93 10.37
C PRO A 277 -7.78 -5.25 11.70
N ALA A 278 -7.35 -4.01 11.63
CA ALA A 278 -7.28 -3.08 12.74
C ALA A 278 -7.83 -1.72 12.29
N VAL A 279 -8.23 -0.88 13.23
CA VAL A 279 -8.80 0.43 12.93
C VAL A 279 -8.21 1.48 13.84
N TRP A 280 -7.90 2.65 13.27
CA TRP A 280 -7.47 3.80 14.07
C TRP A 280 -8.63 4.30 14.92
N THR A 281 -8.38 4.64 16.18
CA THR A 281 -9.40 5.19 17.08
C THR A 281 -9.63 6.69 16.87
N HIS A 282 -8.76 7.35 16.12
CA HIS A 282 -8.84 8.75 15.77
C HIS A 282 -8.35 8.95 14.33
N GLU A 283 -8.49 10.16 13.78
CA GLU A 283 -8.08 10.45 12.41
C GLU A 283 -6.54 10.47 12.29
N ALA A 284 -5.98 9.28 12.09
CA ALA A 284 -4.55 9.03 11.97
C ALA A 284 -4.26 7.99 10.89
N HIS A 285 -2.98 7.81 10.57
CA HIS A 285 -2.48 6.79 9.66
C HIS A 285 -0.96 6.64 9.80
N LEU A 286 -0.41 5.53 9.29
CA LEU A 286 1.03 5.29 9.22
C LEU A 286 1.72 6.24 8.20
N PRO A 287 3.02 6.55 8.37
CA PRO A 287 3.75 7.36 7.39
C PRO A 287 4.05 6.60 6.08
N GLU A 288 4.11 5.28 6.17
CA GLU A 288 4.37 4.37 5.05
C GLU A 288 3.16 3.46 4.84
N PRO A 289 2.83 3.13 3.58
CA PRO A 289 1.66 2.32 3.26
C PRO A 289 1.79 0.90 3.78
N ALA A 290 3.02 0.39 3.93
CA ALA A 290 3.31 -0.91 4.50
C ALA A 290 4.55 -0.80 5.41
N ILE A 291 4.50 -1.46 6.56
CA ILE A 291 5.63 -1.62 7.49
C ILE A 291 5.73 -3.08 7.93
N ASP A 292 6.91 -3.54 8.33
CA ASP A 292 7.16 -4.90 8.85
C ASP A 292 7.49 -4.93 10.36
N GLU A 293 7.46 -3.77 11.00
CA GLU A 293 7.77 -3.59 12.42
C GLU A 293 6.60 -3.94 13.36
N ALA A 294 6.48 -5.21 13.73
CA ALA A 294 5.44 -5.65 14.67
C ALA A 294 5.44 -4.89 16.01
N ALA A 295 6.62 -4.45 16.48
CA ALA A 295 6.76 -3.68 17.71
C ALA A 295 6.03 -2.34 17.65
N ARG A 296 6.11 -1.65 16.50
CA ARG A 296 5.43 -0.37 16.30
C ARG A 296 3.92 -0.53 16.39
N ILE A 297 3.38 -1.57 15.75
CA ILE A 297 1.94 -1.86 15.82
C ILE A 297 1.53 -2.22 17.25
N ARG A 298 2.30 -3.04 17.97
CA ARG A 298 2.02 -3.35 19.38
C ARG A 298 1.95 -2.08 20.25
N ASN A 299 2.89 -1.15 20.08
CA ASN A 299 2.89 0.10 20.83
C ASN A 299 1.62 0.93 20.55
N LEU A 300 1.19 1.03 19.29
CA LEU A 300 -0.05 1.74 18.91
C LEU A 300 -1.29 1.08 19.51
N VAL A 301 -1.29 -0.26 19.62
CA VAL A 301 -2.36 -1.01 20.26
C VAL A 301 -2.37 -0.82 21.78
N GLU A 302 -1.20 -0.82 22.41
CA GLU A 302 -1.04 -0.58 23.86
C GLU A 302 -1.48 0.84 24.26
N LEU A 303 -1.18 1.83 23.42
CA LEU A 303 -1.61 3.23 23.56
C LEU A 303 -3.08 3.48 23.22
N GLY A 304 -3.82 2.45 22.75
CA GLY A 304 -5.22 2.59 22.35
C GLY A 304 -5.44 3.47 21.11
N GLU A 305 -4.40 3.68 20.30
CA GLU A 305 -4.49 4.40 19.03
C GLU A 305 -5.02 3.50 17.91
N LEU A 306 -4.72 2.21 18.00
CA LEU A 306 -5.12 1.20 17.03
C LEU A 306 -5.85 0.04 17.72
N VAL A 307 -7.02 -0.34 17.22
CA VAL A 307 -7.80 -1.47 17.73
C VAL A 307 -7.75 -2.61 16.73
N PRO A 308 -6.97 -3.69 16.98
CA PRO A 308 -6.95 -4.87 16.13
C PRO A 308 -8.11 -5.80 16.48
N MET A 309 -8.58 -6.59 15.51
CA MET A 309 -9.71 -7.49 15.73
C MET A 309 -9.53 -8.80 14.94
N GLU A 310 -9.84 -9.94 15.56
CA GLU A 310 -9.83 -11.25 14.93
C GLU A 310 -11.08 -11.43 14.06
N ALA A 311 -10.95 -11.11 12.77
CA ALA A 311 -12.06 -11.15 11.82
C ALA A 311 -12.71 -12.53 11.71
N THR A 312 -11.98 -13.63 11.95
CA THR A 312 -12.56 -14.97 11.85
C THR A 312 -13.58 -15.29 12.95
N LEU A 313 -13.62 -14.53 14.05
CA LEU A 313 -14.62 -14.74 15.08
C LEU A 313 -16.04 -14.40 14.62
N VAL A 314 -16.21 -13.59 13.55
CA VAL A 314 -17.55 -13.35 12.96
C VAL A 314 -18.25 -14.63 12.51
N THR A 315 -17.49 -15.72 12.28
CA THR A 315 -18.02 -17.02 11.88
C THR A 315 -18.37 -17.91 13.08
N GLN A 316 -18.17 -17.43 14.31
CA GLN A 316 -18.36 -18.20 15.54
C GLN A 316 -19.53 -17.61 16.36
N ALA A 317 -20.48 -18.46 16.73
CA ALA A 317 -21.61 -18.04 17.56
C ALA A 317 -21.15 -17.60 18.96
N GLY A 318 -21.72 -16.50 19.45
CA GLY A 318 -21.51 -16.03 20.83
C GLY A 318 -20.19 -15.31 21.09
N THR A 319 -19.47 -14.90 20.03
CA THR A 319 -18.26 -14.08 20.17
C THR A 319 -18.60 -12.60 20.01
N ASP A 320 -18.34 -11.81 21.03
CA ASP A 320 -18.50 -10.36 20.98
C ASP A 320 -17.25 -9.66 20.42
N PHE A 321 -17.36 -8.37 20.17
CA PHE A 321 -16.27 -7.57 19.63
C PHE A 321 -15.07 -7.51 20.59
N ALA A 322 -15.31 -7.48 21.90
CA ALA A 322 -14.25 -7.49 22.91
C ALA A 322 -13.39 -8.78 22.84
N ALA A 323 -14.04 -9.94 22.70
CA ALA A 323 -13.37 -11.21 22.53
C ALA A 323 -12.54 -11.24 21.23
N ALA A 324 -13.06 -10.66 20.15
CA ALA A 324 -12.35 -10.55 18.88
C ALA A 324 -11.10 -9.65 18.98
N VAL A 325 -11.20 -8.53 19.71
CA VAL A 325 -10.05 -7.66 20.00
C VAL A 325 -9.00 -8.36 20.85
N ALA A 326 -9.41 -9.03 21.93
CA ALA A 326 -8.49 -9.76 22.82
C ALA A 326 -7.77 -10.90 22.09
N ALA A 327 -8.47 -11.62 21.20
CA ALA A 327 -7.88 -12.66 20.37
C ALA A 327 -6.81 -12.11 19.41
N ALA A 328 -7.07 -10.96 18.76
CA ALA A 328 -6.10 -10.31 17.89
C ALA A 328 -4.86 -9.81 18.65
N GLN A 329 -5.05 -9.17 19.80
CA GLN A 329 -3.95 -8.71 20.66
C GLN A 329 -3.04 -9.88 21.05
N LYS A 330 -3.61 -11.02 21.46
CA LYS A 330 -2.84 -12.22 21.79
C LYS A 330 -1.99 -12.71 20.61
N ARG A 331 -2.53 -12.68 19.39
CA ARG A 331 -1.77 -13.08 18.19
C ARG A 331 -0.60 -12.14 17.92
N LEU A 332 -0.77 -10.83 18.09
CA LEU A 332 0.31 -9.85 17.89
C LEU A 332 1.48 -10.01 18.87
N THR A 333 1.20 -10.57 20.06
CA THR A 333 2.24 -10.89 21.05
C THR A 333 2.92 -12.25 20.83
N THR A 334 2.36 -13.10 19.96
CA THR A 334 2.93 -14.42 19.69
C THR A 334 4.15 -14.26 18.77
N PRO A 335 5.33 -14.81 19.14
CA PRO A 335 6.50 -14.76 18.27
C PRO A 335 6.19 -15.42 16.92
N GLY A 336 6.41 -14.69 15.83
CA GLY A 336 6.25 -15.18 14.46
C GLY A 336 7.47 -14.80 13.61
N SER A 337 7.70 -15.49 12.50
CA SER A 337 8.83 -15.23 11.61
C SER A 337 8.57 -14.12 10.58
N GLY A 338 7.31 -13.72 10.40
CA GLY A 338 6.90 -12.67 9.47
C GLY A 338 5.73 -11.82 9.99
N PHE A 339 5.79 -10.53 9.67
CA PHE A 339 4.74 -9.55 9.96
C PHE A 339 4.74 -8.46 8.90
N CYS A 340 3.55 -8.03 8.48
CA CYS A 340 3.37 -6.83 7.71
C CYS A 340 2.09 -6.11 8.16
N ALA A 341 2.13 -4.79 8.25
CA ALA A 341 0.96 -3.95 8.47
C ALA A 341 0.79 -3.00 7.30
N ILE A 342 -0.41 -2.93 6.73
CA ILE A 342 -0.74 -2.16 5.54
C ILE A 342 -1.80 -1.12 5.91
N ASP A 343 -1.43 0.15 5.88
CA ASP A 343 -2.33 1.26 6.22
C ASP A 343 -3.11 1.73 4.99
N VAL A 344 -4.42 1.49 5.00
CA VAL A 344 -5.28 1.70 3.82
C VAL A 344 -5.37 3.16 3.46
N ARG A 345 -5.47 4.07 4.45
CA ARG A 345 -5.52 5.53 4.21
C ARG A 345 -4.25 5.98 3.49
N THR A 346 -3.09 5.49 3.91
CA THR A 346 -1.79 5.80 3.32
C THR A 346 -1.66 5.22 1.92
N CYS A 347 -2.16 4.00 1.68
CA CYS A 347 -2.27 3.43 0.33
C CYS A 347 -3.12 4.32 -0.59
N ARG A 348 -4.31 4.78 -0.13
CA ARG A 348 -5.17 5.67 -0.92
C ARG A 348 -4.47 6.99 -1.26
N LYS A 349 -3.75 7.59 -0.30
CA LYS A 349 -2.94 8.80 -0.53
C LYS A 349 -1.87 8.61 -1.61
N ARG A 350 -1.32 7.40 -1.71
CA ARG A 350 -0.35 7.01 -2.75
C ARG A 350 -1.00 6.53 -4.05
N GLY A 351 -2.30 6.78 -4.23
CA GLY A 351 -3.01 6.50 -5.48
C GLY A 351 -3.53 5.06 -5.62
N VAL A 352 -3.45 4.21 -4.58
CA VAL A 352 -3.96 2.83 -4.67
C VAL A 352 -5.48 2.84 -4.79
N ARG A 353 -5.99 2.45 -5.96
CA ARG A 353 -7.42 2.41 -6.27
C ARG A 353 -8.04 1.05 -5.92
N PRO A 354 -9.28 1.03 -5.38
CA PRO A 354 -10.05 -0.20 -5.27
C PRO A 354 -10.25 -0.88 -6.63
N LEU A 355 -10.33 -2.21 -6.61
CA LEU A 355 -10.75 -3.00 -7.77
C LEU A 355 -12.12 -2.53 -8.28
N PRO A 356 -12.35 -2.53 -9.60
CA PRO A 356 -13.64 -2.18 -10.17
C PRO A 356 -14.70 -3.20 -9.77
N LEU A 357 -15.92 -2.71 -9.61
CA LEU A 357 -17.08 -3.58 -9.41
C LEU A 357 -17.31 -4.41 -10.67
N ARG A 358 -17.39 -5.73 -10.50
CA ARG A 358 -17.88 -6.62 -11.54
C ARG A 358 -19.38 -6.73 -11.36
N ASP A 359 -20.10 -6.09 -12.28
CA ASP A 359 -21.55 -6.26 -12.35
C ASP A 359 -21.80 -7.59 -13.08
N ASP A 360 -22.08 -8.64 -12.30
CA ASP A 360 -22.43 -9.95 -12.84
C ASP A 360 -23.84 -9.95 -13.48
N GLY A 361 -24.52 -8.78 -13.54
CA GLY A 361 -25.87 -8.65 -14.11
C GLY A 361 -26.96 -9.27 -13.24
N GLU A 362 -26.61 -9.94 -12.15
CA GLU A 362 -27.54 -10.42 -11.15
C GLU A 362 -27.80 -9.32 -10.11
N ALA A 363 -28.86 -8.55 -10.36
CA ALA A 363 -29.61 -7.92 -9.29
C ALA A 363 -30.19 -9.01 -8.37
N THR A 364 -29.35 -9.61 -7.54
CA THR A 364 -29.79 -10.49 -6.46
C THR A 364 -30.48 -9.59 -5.46
N ALA A 365 -31.81 -9.48 -5.60
CA ALA A 365 -32.67 -9.01 -4.53
C ALA A 365 -32.51 -10.01 -3.38
N VAL A 366 -31.52 -9.77 -2.53
CA VAL A 366 -31.39 -10.47 -1.25
C VAL A 366 -32.52 -9.92 -0.40
N ASP A 367 -33.38 -10.82 0.06
CA ASP A 367 -34.56 -10.50 0.85
C ASP A 367 -34.16 -9.71 2.11
N LEU A 368 -34.40 -8.39 2.07
CA LEU A 368 -34.11 -7.44 3.15
C LEU A 368 -34.98 -7.69 4.41
N THR A 369 -35.90 -8.65 4.36
CA THR A 369 -36.82 -8.95 5.47
C THR A 369 -36.38 -10.11 6.36
N ARG A 370 -35.34 -10.86 5.99
CA ARG A 370 -34.83 -11.97 6.82
C ARG A 370 -33.85 -11.47 7.88
N VAL A 371 -34.36 -10.73 8.85
CA VAL A 371 -33.75 -10.65 10.19
C VAL A 371 -34.18 -11.91 10.93
N GLU A 372 -33.44 -13.01 10.74
CA GLU A 372 -33.64 -14.17 11.61
C GLU A 372 -33.16 -13.79 13.02
N THR A 373 -34.14 -13.69 13.92
CA THR A 373 -34.05 -13.42 15.36
C THR A 373 -32.65 -13.15 15.88
N ALA A 374 -32.38 -11.87 16.12
CA ALA A 374 -31.19 -11.39 16.81
C ALA A 374 -30.94 -12.19 18.10
N PRO A 375 -29.71 -12.65 18.36
CA PRO A 375 -29.29 -12.85 19.74
C PRO A 375 -29.43 -11.50 20.45
N ALA A 376 -29.92 -11.52 21.69
CA ALA A 376 -29.98 -10.32 22.53
C ALA A 376 -28.62 -9.59 22.53
N PRO A 377 -28.59 -8.25 22.55
CA PRO A 377 -27.34 -7.53 22.66
C PRO A 377 -26.64 -7.96 23.95
N ALA A 378 -25.57 -8.73 23.83
CA ALA A 378 -24.63 -8.89 24.91
C ALA A 378 -24.01 -7.49 25.10
N GLY A 379 -24.38 -6.82 26.20
CA GLY A 379 -23.74 -5.58 26.60
C GLY A 379 -22.24 -5.82 26.69
N THR A 380 -21.50 -5.35 25.69
CA THR A 380 -20.07 -5.60 25.60
C THR A 380 -19.37 -4.47 26.35
N SER A 381 -18.71 -4.80 27.46
CA SER A 381 -17.88 -3.86 28.21
C SER A 381 -16.44 -3.91 27.69
N LEU A 382 -16.21 -3.47 26.46
CA LEU A 382 -14.95 -2.76 26.23
C LEU A 382 -15.08 -1.51 27.06
N ASP A 383 -14.45 -1.46 28.22
CA ASP A 383 -14.56 -0.29 29.07
C ASP A 383 -14.02 0.91 28.27
N PRO A 384 -14.89 1.81 27.80
CA PRO A 384 -14.47 2.93 26.98
C PRO A 384 -13.59 3.87 27.80
N VAL A 385 -13.71 3.78 29.14
CA VAL A 385 -12.86 4.42 30.11
C VAL A 385 -11.47 3.79 30.10
N ALA A 386 -11.29 2.47 29.98
CA ALA A 386 -9.96 1.86 29.91
C ALA A 386 -9.17 2.16 28.62
N LEU A 387 -9.85 2.36 27.47
CA LEU A 387 -9.23 2.81 26.23
C LEU A 387 -8.93 4.33 26.23
N ALA A 388 -9.76 5.13 26.91
CA ALA A 388 -9.54 6.56 27.09
C ALA A 388 -8.48 6.86 28.17
N GLU A 389 -8.55 6.22 29.34
CA GLU A 389 -7.60 6.37 30.46
C GLU A 389 -6.19 5.92 30.09
N ARG A 390 -6.02 4.90 29.24
CA ARG A 390 -4.68 4.48 28.76
C ARG A 390 -4.06 5.48 27.79
N ALA A 391 -4.87 6.24 27.06
CA ALA A 391 -4.42 7.27 26.14
C ALA A 391 -4.23 8.63 26.85
N GLU A 392 -5.12 8.99 27.78
CA GLU A 392 -5.03 10.22 28.59
C GLU A 392 -3.93 10.11 29.67
N ALA A 393 -3.62 8.93 30.19
CA ALA A 393 -2.50 8.73 31.12
C ALA A 393 -1.10 8.88 30.48
N GLY A 394 -1.03 9.08 29.15
CA GLY A 394 0.19 9.37 28.40
C GLY A 394 0.59 10.85 28.39
N GLU A 395 -0.24 11.76 28.91
CA GLU A 395 0.13 13.17 29.06
C GLU A 395 0.99 13.38 30.31
N PRO A 396 2.25 13.88 30.20
CA PRO A 396 3.04 14.19 31.37
C PRO A 396 2.49 15.43 32.09
N ALA A 397 2.05 15.23 33.33
CA ALA A 397 1.66 16.29 34.25
C ALA A 397 2.78 17.33 34.43
N ALA A 398 2.42 18.60 34.30
CA ALA A 398 3.31 19.75 34.46
C ALA A 398 4.00 19.78 35.84
N PRO A 399 5.29 20.14 35.93
CA PRO A 399 5.96 20.29 37.21
C PRO A 399 5.57 21.60 37.89
N THR A 400 4.98 21.50 39.07
CA THR A 400 4.79 22.63 39.98
C THR A 400 6.13 23.00 40.61
N SER A 401 6.68 24.16 40.26
CA SER A 401 7.85 24.73 40.93
C SER A 401 7.39 25.67 42.05
N THR A 402 7.86 25.42 43.27
CA THR A 402 7.87 26.43 44.34
C THR A 402 9.24 26.39 44.99
N GLN A 403 10.00 27.47 44.87
CA GLN A 403 10.89 27.95 45.92
C GLN A 403 11.26 29.40 45.62
N ARG A 404 10.89 30.28 46.55
CA ARG A 404 11.32 31.67 46.65
C ARG A 404 12.74 31.70 47.21
N GLU A 405 13.60 32.56 46.68
CA GLU A 405 14.66 33.17 47.49
C GLU A 405 15.05 34.57 46.98
N ALA A 406 14.88 35.50 47.93
CA ALA A 406 15.42 36.84 48.16
C ALA A 406 16.11 37.69 47.07
N GLU A 407 15.64 38.93 47.00
CA GLU A 407 16.26 40.09 46.34
C GLU A 407 17.60 40.50 46.99
N VAL A 408 18.65 40.73 46.16
CA VAL A 408 19.67 41.77 46.41
C VAL A 408 20.15 42.35 45.05
N THR A 409 19.75 43.61 44.80
CA THR A 409 20.29 44.65 43.88
C THR A 409 20.62 44.24 42.43
N GLY A 410 19.64 44.44 41.53
CA GLY A 410 19.65 43.99 40.14
C GLY A 410 20.26 44.92 39.07
N ASP A 411 20.37 46.23 39.27
CA ASP A 411 20.43 47.10 38.07
C ASP A 411 21.78 47.18 37.34
N GLU A 412 22.92 46.98 38.01
CA GLU A 412 24.24 47.12 37.37
C GLU A 412 24.78 45.82 36.76
N ARG A 413 24.33 44.66 37.26
CA ARG A 413 24.62 43.35 36.67
C ARG A 413 23.71 43.06 35.48
N ILE A 414 22.43 43.43 35.57
CA ILE A 414 21.44 43.20 34.51
C ILE A 414 21.77 44.03 33.26
N ARG A 415 22.18 45.30 33.40
CA ARG A 415 22.65 46.10 32.24
C ARG A 415 23.87 45.49 31.56
N ARG A 416 24.83 44.98 32.33
CA ARG A 416 26.04 44.32 31.81
C ARG A 416 25.72 42.97 31.13
N TRP A 417 24.65 42.30 31.57
CA TRP A 417 24.09 41.09 30.95
C TRP A 417 23.30 41.40 29.66
N GLN A 418 22.47 42.44 29.65
CA GLN A 418 21.69 42.86 28.46
C GLN A 418 22.59 43.26 27.28
N THR A 419 23.73 43.92 27.52
CA THR A 419 24.70 44.24 26.45
C THR A 419 25.44 43.01 25.92
N ARG A 420 25.47 41.90 26.66
CA ARG A 420 26.07 40.61 26.23
C ARG A 420 25.06 39.66 25.57
N LEU A 421 23.76 39.90 25.72
CA LEU A 421 22.67 39.02 25.24
C LEU A 421 22.16 39.35 23.84
N LEU A 422 22.45 40.55 23.31
CA LEU A 422 22.13 40.94 21.93
C LEU A 422 23.38 40.84 21.06
N ASP A 423 23.75 39.62 20.66
CA ASP A 423 24.75 39.43 19.60
C ASP A 423 24.08 39.73 18.25
N LEU A 424 24.11 41.01 17.85
CA LEU A 424 23.66 41.50 16.54
C LEU A 424 24.74 41.31 15.46
N SER A 425 25.85 40.63 15.76
CA SER A 425 26.88 40.36 14.76
C SER A 425 26.40 39.31 13.76
N LEU A 426 26.96 39.33 12.55
CA LEU A 426 26.73 38.32 11.50
C LEU A 426 27.14 36.88 11.89
N ARG A 427 27.65 36.67 13.13
CA ARG A 427 27.93 35.37 13.73
C ARG A 427 26.67 34.73 14.34
N ASN A 428 25.66 35.53 14.67
CA ASN A 428 24.38 35.05 15.15
C ASN A 428 23.63 34.36 14.01
N ARG A 429 23.45 33.05 14.12
CA ARG A 429 22.83 32.20 13.09
C ARG A 429 21.33 32.47 12.89
N LEU A 430 20.65 33.09 13.86
CA LEU A 430 19.27 33.54 13.71
C LEU A 430 19.16 34.82 12.84
N LEU A 431 20.23 35.62 12.78
CA LEU A 431 20.31 36.82 11.94
C LEU A 431 20.99 36.56 10.58
N ASN A 432 21.86 35.55 10.50
CA ASN A 432 22.60 35.16 9.29
C ASN A 432 22.56 33.64 9.11
N PHE A 433 21.42 33.15 8.64
CA PHE A 433 21.19 31.72 8.41
C PHE A 433 22.03 31.21 7.23
N ARG A 434 22.76 30.13 7.45
CA ARG A 434 23.45 29.37 6.40
C ARG A 434 23.11 27.90 6.55
N ALA A 435 22.61 27.30 5.48
CA ALA A 435 22.36 25.86 5.42
C ALA A 435 23.67 25.10 5.70
N THR A 436 23.67 24.25 6.71
CA THR A 436 24.81 23.40 7.09
C THR A 436 24.32 21.98 7.36
N LYS A 437 25.22 21.05 7.70
CA LYS A 437 24.85 19.68 8.10
C LYS A 437 24.02 19.62 9.40
N LYS A 438 23.99 20.72 10.16
CA LYS A 438 23.21 20.90 11.40
C LYS A 438 21.84 21.58 11.19
N THR A 439 21.39 21.71 9.94
CA THR A 439 20.10 22.32 9.60
C THR A 439 19.31 21.37 8.71
N LEU A 440 18.03 21.23 9.02
CA LEU A 440 17.07 20.45 8.25
C LEU A 440 16.01 21.41 7.68
N ALA A 441 15.88 21.44 6.35
CA ALA A 441 14.81 22.19 5.70
C ALA A 441 13.52 21.38 5.78
N LEU A 442 12.43 22.00 6.21
CA LEU A 442 11.12 21.39 6.39
C LEU A 442 10.15 21.88 5.33
N SER A 443 9.41 20.96 4.72
CA SER A 443 8.35 21.24 3.77
C SER A 443 7.05 21.55 4.54
N VAL A 444 6.86 22.81 4.90
CA VAL A 444 5.71 23.28 5.68
C VAL A 444 4.70 23.98 4.76
N PRO A 445 3.52 23.38 4.50
CA PRO A 445 2.53 23.97 3.59
C PRO A 445 1.74 25.13 4.20
N ASP A 446 1.66 25.19 5.54
CA ASP A 446 1.00 26.25 6.31
C ASP A 446 1.78 26.50 7.61
N ALA A 447 2.55 27.59 7.61
CA ALA A 447 3.40 27.95 8.75
C ALA A 447 2.62 28.48 9.96
N ALA A 448 1.44 29.07 9.75
CA ALA A 448 0.62 29.59 10.84
C ALA A 448 0.05 28.44 11.68
N ALA A 449 -0.51 27.43 11.01
CA ALA A 449 -1.03 26.24 11.70
C ALA A 449 0.08 25.45 12.42
N LEU A 450 1.31 25.46 11.92
CA LEU A 450 2.45 24.86 12.62
C LEU A 450 2.82 25.65 13.89
N GLU A 451 2.84 26.98 13.81
CA GLU A 451 3.16 27.85 14.95
C GLU A 451 2.11 27.75 16.06
N ASP A 452 0.82 27.78 15.70
CA ASP A 452 -0.29 27.58 16.64
C ASP A 452 -0.12 26.27 17.40
N ARG A 453 0.16 25.17 16.69
CA ARG A 453 0.27 23.84 17.31
C ARG A 453 1.51 23.65 18.17
N LEU A 454 2.63 24.25 17.77
CA LEU A 454 3.83 24.26 18.61
C LEU A 454 3.61 25.09 19.88
N SER A 455 2.90 26.21 19.77
CA SER A 455 2.53 27.08 20.91
C SER A 455 1.57 26.39 21.88
N GLU A 456 0.69 25.52 21.39
CA GLU A 456 -0.18 24.65 22.20
C GLU A 456 0.58 23.48 22.87
N GLY A 457 1.88 23.32 22.60
CA GLY A 457 2.70 22.24 23.16
C GLY A 457 2.67 20.94 22.35
N GLY A 458 2.17 20.97 21.11
CA GLY A 458 2.10 19.80 20.24
C GLY A 458 3.48 19.30 19.81
N GLU A 459 3.63 17.98 19.75
CA GLU A 459 4.85 17.32 19.27
C GLU A 459 4.75 16.97 17.79
N PHE A 460 5.90 16.99 17.09
CA PHE A 460 6.00 16.61 15.68
C PHE A 460 7.12 15.60 15.44
N SER A 461 6.82 14.57 14.67
CA SER A 461 7.82 13.63 14.15
C SER A 461 8.39 14.14 12.83
N LEU A 462 9.72 14.16 12.70
CA LEU A 462 10.43 14.64 11.51
C LEU A 462 10.73 13.47 10.55
N LEU A 463 10.12 13.47 9.37
CA LEU A 463 10.24 12.43 8.36
C LEU A 463 11.05 12.91 7.14
N PRO A 464 11.69 12.01 6.39
CA PRO A 464 12.40 12.37 5.15
C PRO A 464 11.44 12.85 4.07
N ARG A 465 11.99 13.30 2.94
CA ARG A 465 11.22 13.71 1.76
C ARG A 465 10.18 12.64 1.39
N PRO A 466 8.92 13.03 1.12
CA PRO A 466 7.89 12.06 0.77
C PRO A 466 8.21 11.42 -0.57
N ALA A 467 7.99 10.10 -0.68
CA ALA A 467 8.23 9.33 -1.90
C ALA A 467 7.40 9.82 -3.11
N LEU A 468 6.28 10.51 -2.87
CA LEU A 468 5.50 11.17 -3.93
C LEU A 468 6.28 12.29 -4.65
N ALA A 469 7.31 12.85 -4.03
CA ALA A 469 8.12 13.93 -4.58
C ALA A 469 9.43 13.42 -5.22
N ASP A 470 9.63 12.10 -5.32
CA ASP A 470 10.82 11.52 -5.94
C ASP A 470 10.59 11.39 -7.45
N GLU A 471 11.34 12.14 -8.25
CA GLU A 471 11.27 12.12 -9.73
C GLU A 471 11.62 10.73 -10.31
N SER A 472 12.24 9.88 -9.49
CA SER A 472 12.70 8.53 -9.82
C SER A 472 11.70 7.42 -9.45
N SER A 473 10.53 7.73 -8.87
CA SER A 473 9.49 6.71 -8.70
C SER A 473 8.81 6.45 -10.05
N PRO A 474 8.80 5.21 -10.59
CA PRO A 474 8.18 4.89 -11.88
C PRO A 474 6.65 5.07 -11.88
N ARG A 475 6.05 5.40 -10.72
CA ARG A 475 4.63 5.64 -10.56
C ARG A 475 4.30 7.05 -11.06
N ASP A 476 3.80 7.09 -12.29
CA ASP A 476 3.05 8.19 -12.92
C ASP A 476 3.82 9.42 -13.44
N LEU A 477 4.72 9.21 -14.42
CA LEU A 477 5.21 10.29 -15.30
C LEU A 477 4.36 10.54 -16.55
N ALA A 478 3.20 9.89 -16.73
CA ALA A 478 2.49 9.93 -18.01
C ALA A 478 1.15 10.72 -18.08
N VAL A 479 0.49 11.09 -16.96
CA VAL A 479 -0.90 11.65 -17.07
C VAL A 479 -1.23 12.84 -16.13
N MET A 480 -0.37 13.26 -15.22
CA MET A 480 -0.66 14.45 -14.39
C MET A 480 0.06 15.69 -14.93
N THR A 481 -0.68 16.78 -15.13
CA THR A 481 -0.05 18.09 -15.35
C THR A 481 0.72 18.51 -14.09
N GLU A 482 1.87 19.19 -14.24
CA GLU A 482 2.74 19.63 -13.13
C GLU A 482 1.95 20.30 -11.99
N ARG A 483 0.92 21.10 -12.33
CA ARG A 483 0.00 21.71 -11.35
C ARG A 483 -0.79 20.72 -10.50
N MET A 484 -1.27 19.61 -11.09
CA MET A 484 -2.01 18.58 -10.34
C MET A 484 -1.09 17.82 -9.38
N GLN A 485 0.19 17.66 -9.73
CA GLN A 485 1.20 17.06 -8.86
C GLN A 485 1.54 17.97 -7.68
N GLU A 486 1.71 19.27 -7.91
CA GLU A 486 1.91 20.26 -6.84
C GLU A 486 0.72 20.33 -5.88
N ASP A 487 -0.51 20.34 -6.40
CA ASP A 487 -1.73 20.36 -5.58
C ASP A 487 -1.90 19.07 -4.75
N ALA A 488 -1.58 17.91 -5.33
CA ALA A 488 -1.61 16.63 -4.65
C ALA A 488 -0.56 16.55 -3.53
N LEU A 489 0.68 16.98 -3.82
CA LEU A 489 1.77 17.03 -2.84
C LEU A 489 1.44 18.01 -1.70
N ARG A 490 0.91 19.19 -2.01
CA ARG A 490 0.50 20.17 -1.01
C ARG A 490 -0.60 19.63 -0.10
N SER A 491 -1.61 18.99 -0.67
CA SER A 491 -2.71 18.38 0.09
C SER A 491 -2.19 17.26 1.00
N PHE A 492 -1.27 16.43 0.51
CA PHE A 492 -0.59 15.41 1.29
C PHE A 492 0.15 16.01 2.50
N LEU A 493 0.96 17.05 2.29
CA LEU A 493 1.73 17.69 3.37
C LEU A 493 0.83 18.35 4.44
N VAL A 494 -0.31 18.92 4.05
CA VAL A 494 -1.26 19.52 5.01
C VAL A 494 -1.85 18.45 5.92
N GLU A 495 -2.22 17.30 5.36
CA GLU A 495 -2.73 16.19 6.16
C GLU A 495 -1.65 15.55 7.05
N GLU A 496 -0.41 15.41 6.57
CA GLU A 496 0.72 14.93 7.40
C GLU A 496 0.98 15.85 8.59
N MET A 497 0.97 17.17 8.34
CA MET A 497 1.11 18.16 9.39
C MET A 497 -0.03 18.03 10.41
N ARG A 498 -1.29 17.85 9.96
CA ARG A 498 -2.42 17.55 10.84
C ARG A 498 -2.22 16.28 11.66
N ALA A 499 -1.58 15.26 11.10
CA ALA A 499 -1.24 14.02 11.81
C ALA A 499 0.03 14.12 12.70
N GLY A 500 0.63 15.30 12.86
CA GLY A 500 1.82 15.49 13.72
C GLY A 500 3.13 15.06 13.07
N ARG A 501 3.20 15.11 11.74
CA ARG A 501 4.40 14.73 10.99
C ARG A 501 4.81 15.84 10.05
N LEU A 502 6.10 16.17 10.06
CA LEU A 502 6.69 17.16 9.17
C LEU A 502 7.73 16.49 8.30
N HIS A 503 7.65 16.72 6.99
CA HIS A 503 8.59 16.18 6.03
C HIS A 503 9.74 17.14 5.79
N GLY A 504 10.96 16.61 5.68
CA GLY A 504 12.12 17.34 5.20
C GLY A 504 12.27 17.31 3.68
N GLU A 505 13.22 18.07 3.15
CA GLU A 505 13.55 18.05 1.71
C GLU A 505 14.59 16.98 1.32
N LEU A 506 15.14 16.26 2.30
CA LEU A 506 16.25 15.32 2.13
C LEU A 506 15.76 13.87 2.00
N GLY A 507 16.48 13.05 1.24
CA GLY A 507 16.26 11.60 1.19
C GLY A 507 16.55 10.90 2.53
N ALA A 508 16.06 9.68 2.69
CA ALA A 508 16.04 8.94 3.96
C ALA A 508 17.41 8.86 4.69
N GLU A 509 18.47 8.42 4.00
CA GLU A 509 19.80 8.24 4.62
C GLU A 509 20.41 9.55 5.13
N GLU A 510 20.30 10.63 4.34
CA GLU A 510 20.86 11.93 4.73
C GLU A 510 19.99 12.61 5.78
N HIS A 511 18.66 12.41 5.74
CA HIS A 511 17.73 12.88 6.76
C HIS A 511 18.05 12.30 8.14
N GLU A 512 18.22 10.97 8.23
CA GLU A 512 18.57 10.30 9.48
C GLU A 512 19.93 10.78 10.01
N ARG A 513 20.95 10.84 9.15
CA ARG A 513 22.28 11.35 9.53
C ARG A 513 22.22 12.77 10.09
N ARG A 514 21.44 13.65 9.47
CA ARG A 514 21.29 15.04 9.96
C ARG A 514 20.48 15.11 11.25
N LEU A 515 19.41 14.32 11.39
CA LEU A 515 18.64 14.25 12.64
C LEU A 515 19.51 13.81 13.81
N VAL A 516 20.36 12.80 13.63
CA VAL A 516 21.30 12.34 14.66
C VAL A 516 22.31 13.43 15.03
N GLU A 517 22.83 14.18 14.04
CA GLU A 517 23.76 15.29 14.30
C GLU A 517 23.09 16.45 15.06
N ILE A 518 21.86 16.81 14.66
CA ILE A 518 21.04 17.84 15.34
C ILE A 518 20.73 17.41 16.78
N PHE A 519 20.29 16.17 16.99
CA PHE A 519 19.99 15.63 18.31
C PHE A 519 21.21 15.65 19.23
N ARG A 520 22.37 15.18 18.76
CA ARG A 520 23.62 15.21 19.54
C ARG A 520 23.99 16.64 19.92
N HIS A 521 23.88 17.58 18.98
CA HIS A 521 24.19 18.98 19.24
C HIS A 521 23.23 19.64 20.25
N ALA A 522 21.93 19.39 20.12
CA ALA A 522 20.92 19.91 21.03
C ALA A 522 21.13 19.35 22.45
N ARG A 523 21.43 18.05 22.57
CA ARG A 523 21.71 17.43 23.87
C ARG A 523 22.99 17.97 24.52
N THR A 524 24.09 18.08 23.77
CA THR A 524 25.34 18.69 24.29
C THR A 524 25.12 20.13 24.72
N SER A 525 24.36 20.92 23.95
CA SER A 525 24.08 22.32 24.30
C SER A 525 23.21 22.41 25.56
N LEU A 526 22.24 21.51 25.73
CA LEU A 526 21.41 21.42 26.94
C LEU A 526 22.23 21.00 28.16
N GLU A 527 23.14 20.04 28.02
CA GLU A 527 24.03 19.58 29.09
C GLU A 527 25.05 20.67 29.51
N GLU A 528 25.56 21.45 28.55
CA GLU A 528 26.58 22.48 28.80
C GLU A 528 25.99 23.82 29.28
N THR A 529 24.79 24.19 28.81
CA THR A 529 24.21 25.52 29.06
C THR A 529 22.90 25.50 29.85
N GLY A 530 22.30 24.32 30.04
CA GLY A 530 20.99 24.18 30.70
C GLY A 530 19.80 24.65 29.85
N ALA A 531 20.03 25.04 28.59
CA ALA A 531 19.00 25.55 27.68
C ALA A 531 19.00 24.78 26.35
N ASN A 532 17.80 24.51 25.81
CA ASN A 532 17.66 23.89 24.49
C ASN A 532 17.93 24.95 23.40
N THR A 533 18.93 24.70 22.56
CA THR A 533 19.32 25.61 21.47
C THR A 533 18.77 25.15 20.11
N LEU A 534 17.67 24.39 20.11
CA LEU A 534 16.95 24.03 18.89
C LEU A 534 15.99 25.17 18.53
N TYR A 535 16.08 25.65 17.29
CA TYR A 535 15.26 26.76 16.81
C TYR A 535 14.61 26.36 15.48
N LEU A 536 13.35 26.75 15.32
CA LEU A 536 12.66 26.79 14.03
C LEU A 536 12.81 28.22 13.50
N ALA A 537 13.24 28.38 12.25
CA ALA A 537 13.59 29.67 11.64
C ALA A 537 12.85 29.90 10.33
#